data_AF-A0A7Z7YSI7-F1
#
_entry.id   AF-A0A7Z7YSI7-F1
#
_cell.length_a   1.000
_cell.length_b   1.000
_cell.length_c   1.000
_cell.angle_alpha   90.00
_cell.angle_beta   90.00
_cell.angle_gamma   90.00
#
_symmetry.space_group_name_H-M   'P 1'
#
loop_
_entity.id
_entity.type
_entity.pdbx_description
1 polymer ?
#
loop_
_entity_poly.entity_id
_entity_poly.type
_entity_poly.pdbx_seq_one_letter_code
_entity_poly.pdbx_strand_id
1 'polypeptide(L)'
;VLFRSLNTFQAYFINPIDRTLYSWEHEKQLIVKYVNIQHIGGRKFIAHRRIIQISELLPFNEKKNESYCYKLSNRHISRYIFNCRKKRSVLEPSLSAMYQLQITDDEVCRDTGYIFSYQIFIENHPVQWQLKLKLLLKHNLPKHYLMSY
;
A
#
# COMPACT_ATOMS: atom_id res chain seq x y z
N VAL A 1 -15.68 -3.74 7.55
CA VAL A 1 -14.47 -3.75 6.70
C VAL A 1 -14.80 -4.49 5.43
N LEU A 2 -14.59 -3.89 4.25
CA LEU A 2 -14.91 -4.51 2.96
C LEU A 2 -13.62 -4.75 2.17
N PHE A 3 -13.48 -5.97 1.67
CA PHE A 3 -12.36 -6.35 0.81
C PHE A 3 -12.79 -6.19 -0.65
N ARG A 4 -12.14 -5.30 -1.40
CA ARG A 4 -12.45 -5.07 -2.82
C ARG A 4 -11.18 -5.15 -3.65
N SER A 5 -11.21 -5.95 -4.71
CA SER A 5 -10.24 -5.86 -5.79
C SER A 5 -10.66 -4.73 -6.72
N LEU A 6 -9.89 -3.65 -6.73
CA LEU A 6 -10.06 -2.58 -7.73
C LEU A 6 -9.21 -2.91 -8.96
N ASN A 7 -9.69 -2.57 -10.14
CA ASN A 7 -8.83 -2.60 -11.32
C ASN A 7 -7.83 -1.42 -11.28
N THR A 8 -6.80 -1.47 -12.13
CA THR A 8 -5.75 -0.44 -12.15
C THR A 8 -6.33 0.96 -12.40
N PHE A 9 -7.29 1.09 -13.31
CA PHE A 9 -7.97 2.35 -13.59
C PHE A 9 -8.65 2.93 -12.34
N GLN A 10 -9.43 2.14 -11.62
CA GLN A 10 -10.12 2.56 -10.40
C GLN A 10 -9.16 2.90 -9.26
N ALA A 11 -8.02 2.20 -9.17
CA ALA A 11 -7.00 2.48 -8.17
C ALA A 11 -6.38 3.87 -8.36
N TYR A 12 -6.23 4.36 -9.60
CA TYR A 12 -5.72 5.70 -9.88
C TYR A 12 -6.62 6.84 -9.39
N PHE A 13 -7.92 6.59 -9.19
CA PHE A 13 -8.86 7.59 -8.66
C PHE A 13 -8.93 7.61 -7.13
N ILE A 14 -8.13 6.79 -6.44
CA ILE A 14 -8.01 6.89 -4.99
C ILE A 14 -7.26 8.18 -4.69
N ASN A 15 -7.89 9.10 -3.96
CA ASN A 15 -7.17 10.24 -3.40
C ASN A 15 -6.18 9.68 -2.35
N PRO A 16 -4.85 9.80 -2.57
CA PRO A 16 -3.84 9.23 -1.67
C PRO A 16 -3.85 9.92 -0.31
N ILE A 17 -4.15 11.22 -0.28
CA ILE A 17 -4.07 12.05 0.91
C ILE A 17 -5.19 11.67 1.88
N ASP A 18 -6.43 11.74 1.40
CA ASP A 18 -7.62 11.41 2.18
C ASP A 18 -7.88 9.90 2.28
N ARG A 19 -7.16 9.10 1.48
CA ARG A 19 -7.38 7.66 1.30
C ARG A 19 -8.85 7.34 1.00
N THR A 20 -9.45 8.13 0.10
CA THR A 20 -10.84 8.00 -0.30
C THR A 20 -11.01 7.74 -1.79
N LEU A 21 -12.04 6.98 -2.15
CA LEU A 21 -12.49 6.79 -3.52
C LEU A 21 -13.99 6.97 -3.57
N TYR A 22 -14.45 7.77 -4.53
CA TYR A 22 -15.87 7.88 -4.86
C TYR A 22 -16.16 7.03 -6.09
N SER A 23 -17.27 6.29 -6.06
CA SER A 23 -17.70 5.49 -7.21
C SER A 23 -19.21 5.53 -7.37
N TRP A 24 -19.68 5.42 -8.60
CA TRP A 24 -21.09 5.27 -8.93
C TRP A 24 -21.48 3.79 -8.97
N GLU A 25 -22.50 3.39 -8.20
CA GLU A 25 -23.11 2.06 -8.27
C GLU A 25 -24.30 2.10 -9.23
N HIS A 26 -24.10 1.62 -10.46
CA HIS A 26 -25.04 1.79 -11.55
C HIS A 26 -26.41 1.12 -11.30
N GLU A 27 -26.45 -0.05 -10.67
CA GLU A 27 -27.71 -0.78 -10.44
C GLU A 27 -28.64 -0.03 -9.50
N LYS A 28 -28.08 0.64 -8.48
CA LYS A 28 -28.86 1.32 -7.44
C LYS A 28 -28.93 2.82 -7.63
N GLN A 29 -28.20 3.36 -8.61
CA GLN A 29 -28.06 4.80 -8.85
C GLN A 29 -27.58 5.54 -7.59
N LEU A 30 -26.58 4.95 -6.90
CA LEU A 30 -26.07 5.45 -5.63
C LEU A 30 -24.61 5.85 -5.74
N ILE A 31 -24.26 6.90 -5.01
CA ILE A 31 -22.87 7.30 -4.80
C ILE A 31 -22.32 6.53 -3.61
N VAL A 32 -21.22 5.82 -3.85
CA VAL A 32 -20.53 5.04 -2.84
C VAL A 32 -19.18 5.68 -2.57
N LYS A 33 -18.94 5.99 -1.29
CA LYS A 33 -17.66 6.46 -0.78
C LYS A 33 -16.93 5.32 -0.09
N TYR A 34 -15.69 5.10 -0.49
CA TYR A 34 -14.74 4.26 0.21
C TYR A 34 -13.81 5.16 1.02
N VAL A 35 -13.64 4.88 2.31
CA VAL A 35 -12.77 5.63 3.22
C VAL A 35 -11.74 4.74 3.89
N ASN A 36 -10.64 5.35 4.35
CA ASN A 36 -9.51 4.68 5.01
C ASN A 36 -8.94 3.55 4.15
N ILE A 37 -8.75 3.82 2.86
CA ILE A 37 -8.24 2.83 1.92
C ILE A 37 -6.79 2.46 2.28
N GLN A 38 -6.54 1.15 2.36
CA GLN A 38 -5.23 0.57 2.63
C GLN A 38 -4.86 -0.39 1.50
N HIS A 39 -3.72 -0.13 0.86
CA HIS A 39 -3.13 -1.02 -0.13
C HIS A 39 -2.32 -2.12 0.56
N ILE A 40 -2.61 -3.37 0.21
CA ILE A 40 -2.03 -4.57 0.87
C ILE A 40 -1.10 -5.32 -0.11
N GLY A 41 -0.84 -4.74 -1.29
CA GLY A 41 -0.01 -5.33 -2.34
C GLY A 41 -0.80 -5.82 -3.55
N GLY A 42 -0.23 -5.68 -4.74
CA GLY A 42 -0.91 -5.98 -6.00
C GLY A 42 -2.17 -5.12 -6.17
N ARG A 43 -3.29 -5.73 -6.57
CA ARG A 43 -4.60 -5.06 -6.77
C ARG A 43 -5.58 -5.21 -5.60
N LYS A 44 -5.07 -5.41 -4.37
CA LYS A 44 -5.88 -5.73 -3.18
C LYS A 44 -5.93 -4.55 -2.21
N PHE A 45 -7.16 -4.15 -1.87
CA PHE A 45 -7.43 -3.02 -0.99
C PHE A 45 -8.42 -3.39 0.12
N ILE A 46 -8.21 -2.81 1.30
CA ILE A 46 -9.18 -2.79 2.40
C ILE A 46 -9.72 -1.38 2.55
N ALA A 47 -11.04 -1.25 2.71
CA ALA A 47 -11.70 0.03 2.95
C ALA A 47 -13.00 -0.11 3.76
N HIS A 48 -13.50 1.02 4.26
CA HIS A 48 -14.87 1.13 4.74
C HIS A 48 -15.77 1.70 3.64
N ARG A 49 -16.88 1.02 3.35
CA ARG A 49 -17.87 1.43 2.34
C ARG A 49 -19.00 2.20 3.02
N ARG A 50 -19.35 3.37 2.49
CA ARG A 50 -20.51 4.18 2.89
C ARG A 50 -21.28 4.65 1.66
N ILE A 51 -22.61 4.66 1.73
CA ILE A 51 -23.47 5.32 0.73
C ILE A 51 -23.57 6.79 1.12
N ILE A 52 -23.46 7.70 0.16
CA ILE A 52 -23.49 9.15 0.42
C ILE A 52 -24.46 9.86 -0.53
N GLN A 53 -24.97 11.02 -0.10
CA GLN A 53 -25.77 11.90 -0.96
C GLN A 53 -24.87 12.82 -1.80
N ILE A 54 -25.43 13.36 -2.89
CA ILE A 54 -24.73 14.32 -3.78
C ILE A 54 -24.29 15.58 -3.01
N SER A 55 -25.11 16.05 -2.06
CA SER A 55 -24.79 17.20 -1.21
C SER A 55 -23.48 17.02 -0.42
N GLU A 56 -23.11 15.78 -0.10
CA GLU A 56 -21.87 15.46 0.62
C GLU A 56 -20.62 15.45 -0.27
N LEU A 57 -20.78 15.56 -1.60
CA LEU A 57 -19.66 15.73 -2.54
C LEU A 57 -19.22 17.20 -2.68
N LEU A 58 -20.11 18.14 -2.39
CA LEU A 58 -19.91 19.57 -2.58
C LEU A 58 -18.93 20.24 -1.59
N PRO A 59 -18.73 19.78 -0.34
CA PRO A 59 -17.69 20.34 0.51
C PRO A 59 -16.32 19.79 0.06
N PHE A 60 -15.76 20.38 -0.99
CA PHE A 60 -14.34 20.37 -1.33
C PHE A 60 -13.54 21.23 -0.34
N ASN A 61 -13.82 21.10 0.95
CA ASN A 61 -13.11 21.88 1.95
C ASN A 61 -11.82 21.14 2.31
N GLU A 62 -10.71 21.83 2.11
CA GLU A 62 -9.36 21.57 2.57
C GLU A 62 -9.37 21.13 4.06
N LYS A 63 -9.65 19.85 4.31
CA LYS A 63 -9.31 19.29 5.61
C LYS A 63 -7.79 19.20 5.63
N LYS A 64 -7.18 19.81 6.64
CA LYS A 64 -5.78 19.56 7.01
C LYS A 64 -5.62 18.06 7.17
N ASN A 65 -5.13 17.42 6.13
CA ASN A 65 -4.95 15.99 6.13
C ASN A 65 -3.69 15.67 6.91
N GLU A 66 -3.87 15.28 8.15
CA GLU A 66 -2.84 14.57 8.88
C GLU A 66 -2.48 13.33 8.06
N SER A 67 -1.24 13.28 7.58
CA SER A 67 -0.75 12.14 6.82
C SER A 67 -0.63 10.95 7.76
N TYR A 68 -1.70 10.15 7.87
CA TYR A 68 -1.67 8.96 8.71
C TYR A 68 -0.74 7.92 8.10
N CYS A 69 0.25 7.50 8.89
CA CYS A 69 1.12 6.37 8.59
C CYS A 69 0.63 5.16 9.38
N TYR A 70 0.22 4.10 8.67
CA TYR A 70 -0.11 2.83 9.32
C TYR A 70 1.09 1.89 9.28
N LYS A 71 1.11 0.88 10.15
CA LYS A 71 2.11 -0.19 10.12
C LYS A 71 1.42 -1.53 10.14
N LEU A 72 1.84 -2.43 9.24
CA LEU A 72 1.44 -3.83 9.28
C LEU A 72 1.88 -4.46 10.60
N SER A 73 1.05 -5.34 11.17
CA SER A 73 1.47 -6.09 12.36
C SER A 73 2.60 -7.06 12.02
N ASN A 74 3.44 -7.37 13.00
CA ASN A 74 4.56 -8.31 12.84
C ASN A 74 4.08 -9.65 12.23
N ARG A 75 2.93 -10.17 12.68
CA ARG A 75 2.32 -11.38 12.10
C ARG A 75 2.10 -11.29 10.59
N HIS A 76 1.65 -10.15 10.06
CA HIS A 76 1.46 -9.96 8.63
C HIS A 76 2.80 -9.88 7.88
N ILE A 77 3.79 -9.19 8.46
CA ILE A 77 5.14 -9.09 7.89
C ILE A 77 5.80 -10.46 7.86
N SER A 78 5.82 -11.20 8.97
CA SER A 78 6.38 -12.55 9.03
C SER A 78 5.69 -13.50 8.06
N ARG A 79 4.36 -13.43 7.92
CA ARG A 79 3.63 -14.25 6.95
C ARG A 79 4.00 -13.91 5.51
N TYR A 80 4.21 -12.63 5.22
CA TYR A 80 4.70 -12.19 3.92
C TYR A 80 6.10 -12.77 3.62
N ILE A 81 7.07 -12.64 4.54
CA ILE A 81 8.42 -13.18 4.39
C ILE A 81 8.39 -14.71 4.22
N PHE A 82 7.58 -15.40 5.02
CA PHE A 82 7.38 -16.86 4.90
C PHE A 82 6.91 -17.24 3.49
N ASN A 83 5.94 -16.50 2.93
CA ASN A 83 5.47 -16.73 1.57
C ASN A 83 6.55 -16.46 0.52
N CYS A 84 7.42 -15.47 0.73
CA CYS A 84 8.58 -15.22 -0.13
C CYS A 84 9.53 -16.44 -0.14
N ARG A 85 9.86 -17.00 1.03
CA ARG A 85 10.70 -18.22 1.13
C ARG A 85 10.06 -19.42 0.44
N LYS A 86 8.73 -19.56 0.56
CA LYS A 86 7.99 -20.66 -0.05
C LYS A 86 8.06 -20.65 -1.58
N LYS A 87 8.27 -19.48 -2.22
CA LYS A 87 8.46 -19.39 -3.68
C LYS A 87 9.74 -20.08 -4.17
N ARG A 88 10.70 -20.38 -3.27
CA ARG A 88 11.97 -21.06 -3.57
C ARG A 88 12.70 -20.49 -4.80
N SER A 89 12.63 -19.17 -4.97
CA SER A 89 13.25 -18.47 -6.09
C SER A 89 14.42 -17.64 -5.57
N VAL A 90 15.60 -17.81 -6.18
CA VAL A 90 16.78 -16.97 -5.94
C VAL A 90 16.53 -15.52 -6.39
N LEU A 91 15.56 -15.32 -7.29
CA LEU A 91 15.16 -14.02 -7.79
C LEU A 91 14.10 -13.34 -6.91
N GLU A 92 13.77 -13.87 -5.73
CA GLU A 92 12.80 -13.22 -4.84
C GLU A 92 13.42 -11.93 -4.26
N PRO A 93 12.90 -10.75 -4.63
CA PRO A 93 13.59 -9.48 -4.39
C PRO A 93 13.66 -9.12 -2.90
N SER A 94 12.72 -9.56 -2.08
CA SER A 94 12.66 -9.25 -0.64
C SER A 94 13.76 -10.00 0.12
N LEU A 95 13.90 -11.30 -0.11
CA LEU A 95 14.92 -12.15 0.50
C LEU A 95 16.32 -11.75 0.04
N SER A 96 16.50 -11.48 -1.26
CA SER A 96 17.77 -10.98 -1.79
C SER A 96 18.19 -9.67 -1.11
N ALA A 97 17.25 -8.74 -0.91
CA ALA A 97 17.53 -7.50 -0.19
C ALA A 97 17.84 -7.74 1.29
N MET A 98 17.11 -8.62 1.97
CA MET A 98 17.38 -9.00 3.37
C MET A 98 18.80 -9.56 3.53
N TYR A 99 19.22 -10.46 2.65
CA TYR A 99 20.56 -11.06 2.71
C TYR A 99 21.68 -10.04 2.47
N GLN A 100 21.53 -9.16 1.48
CA GLN A 100 22.51 -8.09 1.22
C GLN A 100 22.57 -7.04 2.34
N LEU A 101 21.42 -6.77 2.98
CA LEU A 101 21.35 -5.90 4.15
C LEU A 101 21.91 -6.58 5.41
N GLN A 102 21.98 -7.91 5.44
CA GLN A 102 22.34 -8.74 6.61
C GLN A 102 21.40 -8.52 7.80
N ILE A 103 20.09 -8.49 7.53
CA ILE A 103 19.06 -8.25 8.55
C ILE A 103 18.20 -9.49 8.81
N THR A 104 17.78 -9.62 10.07
CA THR A 104 16.92 -10.69 10.59
C THR A 104 15.43 -10.40 10.36
N ASP A 105 14.58 -11.43 10.48
CA ASP A 105 13.13 -11.27 10.36
C ASP A 105 12.55 -10.27 11.38
N ASP A 106 13.10 -10.24 12.60
CA ASP A 106 12.70 -9.30 13.65
C ASP A 106 13.03 -7.85 13.28
N GLU A 107 14.21 -7.62 12.69
CA GLU A 107 14.62 -6.32 12.18
C GLU A 107 13.74 -5.89 11.00
N VAL A 108 13.35 -6.81 10.12
CA VAL A 108 12.39 -6.51 9.05
C VAL A 108 11.03 -6.12 9.61
N CYS A 109 10.51 -6.83 10.61
CA CYS A 109 9.24 -6.49 11.27
C CYS A 109 9.30 -5.13 11.96
N ARG A 110 10.42 -4.80 12.59
CA ARG A 110 10.62 -3.51 13.27
C ARG A 110 10.74 -2.36 12.29
N ASP A 111 11.42 -2.54 11.17
CA ASP A 111 11.84 -1.41 10.34
C ASP A 111 11.06 -1.25 9.04
N THR A 112 10.16 -2.18 8.71
CA THR A 112 9.37 -2.16 7.48
C THR A 112 7.88 -2.39 7.72
N GLY A 113 7.09 -2.40 6.65
CA GLY A 113 5.65 -2.63 6.71
C GLY A 113 4.85 -1.36 6.99
N TYR A 114 5.47 -0.18 6.90
CA TYR A 114 4.75 1.10 6.95
C TYR A 114 3.90 1.28 5.68
N ILE A 115 2.72 1.88 5.82
CA ILE A 115 1.79 2.13 4.71
C ILE A 115 1.58 3.64 4.63
N PHE A 116 2.25 4.26 3.66
CA PHE A 116 2.15 5.69 3.39
C PHE A 116 0.96 5.98 2.47
N SER A 117 0.42 7.20 2.56
CA SER A 117 -0.70 7.67 1.73
C SER A 117 -0.43 7.51 0.22
N TYR A 118 0.73 7.97 -0.25
CA TYR A 118 1.13 7.87 -1.66
C TYR A 118 1.63 6.48 -2.08
N GLN A 119 1.68 5.51 -1.17
CA GLN A 119 2.10 4.15 -1.52
C GLN A 119 1.12 3.44 -2.46
N ILE A 120 -0.10 3.95 -2.63
CA ILE A 120 -1.06 3.42 -3.62
C ILE A 120 -0.49 3.35 -5.04
N PHE A 121 0.54 4.15 -5.36
CA PHE A 121 1.23 4.16 -6.65
C PHE A 121 2.39 3.16 -6.73
N ILE A 122 2.72 2.46 -5.65
CA ILE A 122 3.78 1.45 -5.59
C ILE A 122 3.12 0.08 -5.63
N GLU A 123 3.31 -0.66 -6.73
CA GLU A 123 2.67 -1.96 -6.92
C GLU A 123 3.18 -3.04 -5.93
N ASN A 124 4.46 -2.91 -5.55
CA ASN A 124 5.16 -3.84 -4.68
C ASN A 124 4.60 -3.82 -3.25
N HIS A 125 4.71 -4.97 -2.56
CA HIS A 125 4.30 -5.09 -1.16
C HIS A 125 5.03 -4.08 -0.26
N PRO A 126 4.39 -3.50 0.79
CA PRO A 126 5.02 -2.53 1.70
C PRO A 126 6.42 -2.89 2.20
N VAL A 127 6.61 -4.16 2.56
CA VAL A 127 7.90 -4.68 3.03
C VAL A 127 8.95 -4.67 1.92
N GLN A 128 8.58 -5.09 0.70
CA GLN A 128 9.52 -5.26 -0.42
C GLN A 128 10.15 -3.94 -0.86
N TRP A 129 9.34 -2.91 -1.11
CA TRP A 129 9.89 -1.65 -1.60
C TRP A 129 10.67 -0.91 -0.51
N GLN A 130 10.31 -1.07 0.76
CA GLN A 130 11.05 -0.50 1.89
C GLN A 130 12.40 -1.19 2.10
N LEU A 131 12.47 -2.51 1.90
CA LEU A 131 13.74 -3.24 1.85
C LEU A 131 14.62 -2.77 0.69
N LYS A 132 14.04 -2.61 -0.50
CA LYS A 132 14.77 -2.07 -1.68
C LYS A 132 15.27 -0.65 -1.42
N LEU A 133 14.44 0.21 -0.82
CA LEU A 133 14.84 1.57 -0.43
C LEU A 133 16.00 1.55 0.57
N LYS A 134 15.92 0.74 1.63
CA LYS A 134 17.01 0.57 2.60
C LYS A 134 18.31 0.13 1.92
N LEU A 135 18.22 -0.80 0.98
CA LEU A 135 19.37 -1.29 0.23
C LEU A 135 20.01 -0.21 -0.64
N LEU A 136 19.20 0.58 -1.35
CA LEU A 136 19.69 1.72 -2.14
C LEU A 136 20.38 2.76 -1.26
N LEU A 137 19.82 3.05 -0.08
CA LEU A 137 20.43 3.97 0.89
C LEU A 137 21.76 3.44 1.43
N LYS A 138 21.89 2.13 1.69
CA LYS A 138 23.15 1.50 2.12
C LYS A 138 24.26 1.63 1.06
N HIS A 139 23.91 1.60 -0.22
CA HIS A 139 24.86 1.61 -1.34
C HIS A 139 25.03 2.98 -2.01
N ASN A 140 24.43 4.07 -1.50
CA ASN A 140 24.39 5.39 -2.17
C ASN A 140 23.93 5.31 -3.64
N LEU A 141 23.08 4.32 -3.97
CA LEU A 141 22.62 4.12 -5.34
C LEU A 141 21.60 5.19 -5.71
N PRO A 142 21.60 5.68 -6.97
CA PRO A 142 20.76 6.80 -7.37
C PRO A 142 19.26 6.44 -7.26
N LYS A 143 18.46 7.41 -6.80
CA LYS A 143 17.05 7.20 -6.41
C LYS A 143 16.13 6.73 -7.55
N HIS A 144 16.53 6.85 -8.82
CA HIS A 144 15.72 6.45 -9.97
C HIS A 144 15.47 4.93 -10.07
N TYR A 145 16.26 4.09 -9.39
CA TYR A 145 16.04 2.64 -9.30
C TYR A 145 14.76 2.24 -8.53
N LEU A 146 14.10 3.18 -7.85
CA LEU A 146 12.83 2.95 -7.16
C LEU A 146 11.62 2.93 -8.11
N MET A 147 11.73 3.52 -9.30
CA MET A 147 10.60 3.70 -10.23
C MET A 147 10.66 2.82 -11.48
N SER A 148 11.71 2.01 -11.65
CA SER A 148 11.74 0.99 -12.68
C SER A 148 11.06 -0.27 -12.17
N TYR A 149 9.85 -0.54 -12.70
CA TYR A 149 9.25 -1.79 -13.18
C TYR A 149 7.73 -1.61 -13.23
#